data_AF-A0AAI9K337-F1
#
_entry.id   AF-A0AAI9K337-F1
#
_cell.length_a   1.000
_cell.length_b   1.000
_cell.length_c   1.000
_cell.angle_alpha   90.00
_cell.angle_beta   90.00
_cell.angle_gamma   90.00
#
_symmetry.space_group_name_H-M   'P 1'
#
loop_
_entity.id
_entity.type
_entity.pdbx_description
1 polymer ?
#
loop_
_entity_poly.entity_id
_entity_poly.type
_entity_poly.pdbx_seq_one_letter_code
_entity_poly.pdbx_strand_id
1 'polypeptide(L)'
;MGLFEILKGEQPGIITSLLHYRNVGQYGEYLTEYALTHDNIAGDLVVLKNVYVPTGNKTTEIDMLMIHEKGIFVIESKNYSGWIFGDYNQLNWTQSFPNGEKHKFYNPIKQNRTHIKALAEYLGKPVSEFMSYIVFSERCTLKKVPPDTSDVIIVRRPHMLNRLRSQLNGMPVKYTHDEIVAMKDKLTNLTNKSTAEKKQHIENIKTKCPFCGSELVKRNGKYGIFWGCSAYPKCKFTRPIDK
;
A
#
# COMPACT_ATOMS: atom_id res chain seq x y z
N MET A 1 16.07 17.59 5.27
CA MET A 1 15.24 17.40 4.06
C MET A 1 14.04 16.58 4.48
N GLY A 2 12.87 17.22 4.53
CA GLY A 2 11.65 16.59 5.05
C GLY A 2 11.15 15.50 4.12
N LEU A 3 10.39 14.56 4.69
CA LEU A 3 9.61 13.52 3.98
C LEU A 3 8.86 14.06 2.75
N PHE A 4 8.49 15.34 2.78
CA PHE A 4 7.81 16.09 1.73
C PHE A 4 8.60 16.27 0.43
N GLU A 5 9.93 16.31 0.45
CA GLU A 5 10.74 16.49 -0.77
C GLU A 5 11.03 15.17 -1.49
N ILE A 6 11.04 14.07 -0.75
CA ILE A 6 11.30 12.73 -1.31
C ILE A 6 10.07 12.19 -2.06
N LEU A 7 8.85 12.55 -1.62
CA LEU A 7 7.61 12.30 -2.36
C LEU A 7 7.52 13.08 -3.70
N LYS A 8 8.41 14.07 -3.93
CA LYS A 8 8.50 14.80 -5.21
C LYS A 8 9.30 14.06 -6.29
N GLY A 9 9.86 12.88 -6.00
CA GLY A 9 10.44 12.02 -7.05
C GLY A 9 11.79 12.48 -7.60
N GLU A 10 12.59 13.23 -6.83
CA GLU A 10 13.95 13.61 -7.25
C GLU A 10 14.95 12.46 -7.06
N GLN A 11 14.94 11.63 -8.10
CA GLN A 11 15.98 10.83 -8.73
C GLN A 11 16.50 9.50 -8.14
N PRO A 12 16.82 8.56 -9.07
CA PRO A 12 16.81 7.13 -8.84
C PRO A 12 18.19 6.47 -9.06
N GLY A 13 18.36 5.24 -8.59
CA GLY A 13 19.39 4.36 -9.17
C GLY A 13 20.09 3.47 -8.16
N ILE A 14 20.17 2.18 -8.53
CA ILE A 14 21.06 1.16 -7.95
C ILE A 14 20.55 0.57 -6.61
N ILE A 15 19.29 0.12 -6.54
CA ILE A 15 18.72 -0.47 -5.29
C ILE A 15 18.19 -1.90 -5.47
N THR A 16 18.14 -2.45 -6.69
CA THR A 16 17.48 -3.73 -6.95
C THR A 16 18.23 -5.00 -6.50
N SER A 17 19.46 -4.92 -6.00
CA SER A 17 20.29 -6.13 -5.79
C SER A 17 20.59 -6.56 -4.36
N LEU A 18 20.10 -5.88 -3.31
CA LEU A 18 20.75 -6.01 -1.99
C LEU A 18 19.88 -6.44 -0.81
N LEU A 19 18.65 -6.94 -1.03
CA LEU A 19 17.76 -7.29 0.07
C LEU A 19 17.03 -8.61 -0.11
N HIS A 20 17.34 -9.54 0.79
CA HIS A 20 16.60 -10.77 1.03
C HIS A 20 15.23 -10.48 1.68
N TYR A 21 14.31 -9.85 0.94
CA TYR A 21 12.88 -10.09 1.11
C TYR A 21 12.56 -11.42 0.41
N ARG A 22 11.77 -12.30 1.03
CA ARG A 22 11.40 -13.59 0.40
C ARG A 22 10.72 -13.41 -0.97
N ASN A 23 10.04 -12.28 -1.20
CA ASN A 23 9.69 -11.79 -2.54
C ASN A 23 9.43 -10.27 -2.51
N VAL A 24 9.62 -9.63 -3.67
CA VAL A 24 9.46 -8.20 -3.94
C VAL A 24 8.04 -7.70 -3.57
N GLY A 25 7.00 -8.53 -3.73
CA GLY A 25 5.60 -8.19 -3.36
C GLY A 25 5.43 -7.71 -1.92
N GLN A 26 5.91 -8.46 -0.94
CA GLN A 26 5.78 -8.17 0.50
C GLN A 26 6.39 -6.82 0.90
N TYR A 27 7.46 -6.41 0.22
CA TYR A 27 8.08 -5.10 0.46
C TYR A 27 7.17 -3.94 -0.01
N GLY A 28 6.48 -4.15 -1.13
CA GLY A 28 5.53 -3.18 -1.66
C GLY A 28 4.31 -2.96 -0.78
N GLU A 29 3.80 -4.04 -0.18
CA GLU A 29 2.71 -3.99 0.81
C GLU A 29 3.15 -3.24 2.07
N TYR A 30 4.32 -3.57 2.62
CA TYR A 30 4.85 -2.89 3.80
C TYR A 30 4.98 -1.36 3.61
N LEU A 31 5.49 -0.92 2.46
CA LEU A 31 5.57 0.52 2.14
C LEU A 31 4.20 1.19 2.11
N THR A 32 3.21 0.49 1.58
CA THR A 32 1.84 0.98 1.45
C THR A 32 1.19 1.09 2.83
N GLU A 33 1.37 0.09 3.69
CA GLU A 33 0.90 0.09 5.08
C GLU A 33 1.53 1.23 5.88
N TYR A 34 2.85 1.41 5.76
CA TYR A 34 3.57 2.48 6.46
C TYR A 34 3.02 3.86 6.07
N ALA A 35 2.71 4.07 4.78
CA ALA A 35 2.15 5.33 4.30
C ALA A 35 0.73 5.61 4.84
N LEU A 36 -0.06 4.58 5.14
CA LEU A 36 -1.43 4.72 5.67
C LEU A 36 -1.47 4.81 7.20
N THR A 37 -0.40 4.39 7.87
CA THR A 37 -0.30 4.34 9.34
C THR A 37 0.69 5.41 9.84
N HIS A 38 1.02 5.42 11.14
CA HIS A 38 2.00 6.35 11.74
C HIS A 38 1.59 7.83 11.60
N ASP A 39 0.33 8.14 11.90
CA ASP A 39 -0.23 9.50 11.86
C ASP A 39 -0.09 10.21 10.51
N ASN A 40 0.12 9.44 9.44
CA ASN A 40 0.20 9.98 8.09
C ASN A 40 -1.18 10.34 7.53
N ILE A 41 -2.27 9.80 8.06
CA ILE A 41 -3.64 10.10 7.63
C ILE A 41 -4.39 10.63 8.86
N ALA A 42 -5.08 11.76 8.69
CA ALA A 42 -5.89 12.37 9.74
C ALA A 42 -7.32 11.81 9.72
N GLY A 43 -7.95 11.77 10.89
CA GLY A 43 -9.28 11.17 11.08
C GLY A 43 -9.19 9.78 11.69
N ASP A 44 -10.33 9.24 12.11
CA ASP A 44 -10.38 7.91 12.69
C ASP A 44 -10.27 6.82 11.61
N LEU A 45 -9.38 5.85 11.82
CA LEU A 45 -9.11 4.80 10.85
C LEU A 45 -8.50 3.54 11.46
N VAL A 46 -8.68 2.42 10.77
CA VAL A 46 -7.93 1.18 10.97
C VAL A 46 -7.44 0.62 9.64
N VAL A 47 -6.25 0.03 9.66
CA VAL A 47 -5.67 -0.69 8.52
C VAL A 47 -5.59 -2.17 8.86
N LEU A 48 -6.18 -3.00 8.00
CA LEU A 48 -6.11 -4.46 8.04
C LEU A 48 -5.34 -4.97 6.82
N LYS A 49 -4.70 -6.13 6.98
CA LYS A 49 -3.94 -6.79 5.91
C LYS A 49 -4.28 -8.27 5.87
N ASN A 50 -4.14 -8.87 4.68
CA ASN A 50 -4.38 -10.29 4.43
C ASN A 50 -5.75 -10.71 4.99
N VAL A 51 -6.80 -9.99 4.58
CA VAL A 51 -8.18 -10.24 5.02
C VAL A 51 -8.78 -11.28 4.08
N TYR A 52 -9.08 -12.46 4.61
CA TYR A 52 -9.61 -13.60 3.85
C TYR A 52 -11.14 -13.63 3.93
N VAL A 53 -11.81 -12.96 2.99
CA VAL A 53 -13.27 -12.80 2.98
C VAL A 53 -13.96 -13.98 2.29
N PRO A 54 -14.87 -14.70 2.97
CA PRO A 54 -15.66 -15.77 2.35
C PRO A 54 -16.53 -15.26 1.20
N THR A 55 -16.64 -16.04 0.13
CA THR A 55 -17.50 -15.76 -1.04
C THR A 55 -18.07 -17.08 -1.56
N GLY A 56 -19.30 -17.41 -1.14
CA GLY A 56 -19.89 -18.74 -1.37
C GLY A 56 -19.00 -19.84 -0.78
N ASN A 57 -18.55 -20.78 -1.62
CA ASN A 57 -17.67 -21.89 -1.23
C ASN A 57 -16.17 -21.56 -1.38
N LYS A 58 -15.82 -20.31 -1.66
CA LYS A 58 -14.44 -19.85 -1.86
C LYS A 58 -14.12 -18.73 -0.89
N THR A 59 -12.86 -18.30 -0.92
CA THR A 59 -12.38 -17.14 -0.18
C THR A 59 -11.66 -16.22 -1.13
N THR A 60 -11.84 -14.91 -0.95
CA THR A 60 -11.02 -13.90 -1.60
C THR A 60 -10.06 -13.29 -0.58
N GLU A 61 -8.81 -13.12 -0.98
CA GLU A 61 -7.83 -12.39 -0.18
C GLU A 61 -7.86 -10.91 -0.54
N ILE A 62 -7.82 -10.06 0.48
CA ILE A 62 -7.66 -8.62 0.37
C ILE A 62 -6.35 -8.27 1.04
N ASP A 63 -5.34 -7.91 0.24
CA ASP A 63 -3.98 -7.62 0.72
C ASP A 63 -3.99 -6.49 1.75
N MET A 64 -4.75 -5.42 1.48
CA MET A 64 -4.80 -4.24 2.32
C MET A 64 -6.16 -3.55 2.27
N LEU A 65 -6.68 -3.28 3.45
CA LEU A 65 -7.96 -2.62 3.68
C LEU A 65 -7.75 -1.48 4.68
N MET A 66 -8.15 -0.28 4.30
CA MET A 66 -8.26 0.85 5.24
C MET A 66 -9.73 1.18 5.44
N ILE A 67 -10.20 1.09 6.68
CA ILE A 67 -11.51 1.57 7.07
C ILE A 67 -11.27 2.92 7.73
N HIS A 68 -11.83 3.98 7.16
CA HIS A 68 -11.66 5.35 7.65
C HIS A 68 -13.04 5.94 7.91
N GLU A 69 -13.16 6.92 8.81
CA GLU A 69 -14.41 7.62 9.13
C GLU A 69 -15.13 8.19 7.90
N LYS A 70 -14.47 8.30 6.74
CA LYS A 70 -15.00 8.91 5.51
C LYS A 70 -15.31 7.88 4.41
N GLY A 71 -14.94 6.61 4.58
CA GLY A 71 -15.14 5.57 3.58
C GLY A 71 -14.28 4.33 3.80
N ILE A 72 -14.53 3.29 2.99
CA ILE A 72 -13.78 2.04 3.04
C ILE A 72 -12.90 1.93 1.80
N PHE A 73 -11.59 1.77 1.98
CA PHE A 73 -10.61 1.84 0.91
C PHE A 73 -9.94 0.47 0.76
N VAL A 74 -10.18 -0.18 -0.38
CA VAL A 74 -9.63 -1.49 -0.69
C VAL A 74 -8.44 -1.30 -1.62
N ILE A 75 -7.26 -1.68 -1.16
CA ILE A 75 -5.99 -1.30 -1.76
C ILE A 75 -5.32 -2.54 -2.37
N GLU A 76 -5.17 -2.53 -3.69
CA GLU A 76 -4.51 -3.57 -4.47
C GLU A 76 -3.11 -3.08 -4.84
N SER A 77 -2.07 -3.63 -4.18
CA SER A 77 -0.67 -3.23 -4.42
C SER A 77 -0.03 -4.12 -5.48
N LYS A 78 0.30 -3.53 -6.64
CA LYS A 78 0.98 -4.22 -7.74
C LYS A 78 2.45 -3.84 -7.80
N ASN A 79 3.33 -4.78 -7.44
CA ASN A 79 4.77 -4.54 -7.44
C ASN A 79 5.46 -4.84 -8.78
N TYR A 80 4.96 -4.25 -9.87
CA TYR A 80 5.55 -4.36 -11.20
C TYR A 80 6.60 -3.27 -11.47
N SER A 81 7.50 -3.53 -12.41
CA SER A 81 8.45 -2.59 -13.00
C SER A 81 8.21 -2.39 -14.49
N GLY A 82 8.96 -1.51 -15.16
CA GLY A 82 8.84 -1.31 -16.61
C GLY A 82 7.61 -0.49 -16.99
N TRP A 83 7.00 -0.77 -18.13
CA TRP A 83 5.85 -0.03 -18.64
C TRP A 83 4.56 -0.82 -18.48
N ILE A 84 3.52 -0.16 -17.97
CA ILE A 84 2.20 -0.77 -17.75
C ILE A 84 1.19 -0.24 -18.75
N PHE A 85 0.44 -1.16 -19.36
CA PHE A 85 -0.61 -0.92 -20.33
C PHE A 85 -1.86 -1.72 -19.98
N GLY A 86 -3.03 -1.10 -20.09
CA GLY A 86 -4.30 -1.74 -19.82
C GLY A 86 -5.50 -0.80 -19.99
N ASP A 87 -6.70 -1.37 -19.97
CA ASP A 87 -7.95 -0.62 -19.90
C ASP A 87 -9.00 -1.36 -19.04
N TYR A 88 -10.19 -0.78 -18.88
CA TYR A 88 -11.28 -1.36 -18.08
C TYR A 88 -11.86 -2.65 -18.67
N ASN A 89 -11.82 -2.81 -19.99
CA ASN A 89 -12.52 -3.87 -20.72
C ASN A 89 -11.66 -5.13 -20.81
N GLN A 90 -10.34 -4.97 -20.91
CA GLN A 90 -9.39 -6.08 -20.98
C GLN A 90 -9.44 -6.98 -19.75
N LEU A 91 -9.40 -8.30 -19.99
CA LEU A 91 -9.27 -9.30 -18.92
C LEU A 91 -7.89 -9.23 -18.25
N ASN A 92 -6.85 -9.02 -19.06
CA ASN A 92 -5.46 -8.96 -18.61
C ASN A 92 -4.80 -7.67 -19.09
N TRP A 93 -4.03 -7.05 -18.20
CA TRP A 93 -3.13 -5.95 -18.52
C TRP A 93 -1.76 -6.48 -18.94
N THR A 94 -0.91 -5.58 -19.42
CA THR A 94 0.42 -5.92 -19.96
C THR A 94 1.49 -5.12 -19.25
N GLN A 95 2.51 -5.82 -18.75
CA GLN A 95 3.80 -5.28 -18.36
C GLN A 95 4.75 -5.44 -19.54
N SER A 96 5.52 -4.41 -19.89
CA SER A 96 6.51 -4.47 -20.97
C SER A 96 7.84 -3.87 -20.53
N PHE A 97 8.94 -4.38 -21.07
CA PHE A 97 10.31 -4.01 -20.72
C PHE A 97 11.07 -3.46 -21.94
N PRO A 98 12.17 -2.70 -21.74
CA PRO A 98 12.96 -2.12 -22.83
C PRO A 98 13.55 -3.13 -23.82
N ASN A 99 13.80 -4.37 -23.37
CA ASN A 99 14.26 -5.48 -24.21
C ASN A 99 13.15 -6.07 -25.12
N GLY A 100 11.93 -5.52 -25.09
CA GLY A 100 10.78 -6.01 -25.86
C GLY A 100 9.96 -7.10 -25.17
N GLU A 101 10.41 -7.62 -24.03
CA GLU A 101 9.70 -8.63 -23.25
C GLU A 101 8.36 -8.08 -22.73
N LYS A 102 7.33 -8.94 -22.73
CA LYS A 102 5.96 -8.60 -22.32
C LYS A 102 5.35 -9.71 -21.50
N HIS A 103 4.84 -9.36 -20.32
CA HIS A 103 4.10 -10.29 -19.45
C HIS A 103 2.66 -9.82 -19.28
N LYS A 104 1.72 -10.75 -19.31
CA LYS A 104 0.31 -10.49 -19.02
C LYS A 104 0.04 -10.74 -17.55
N PHE A 105 -0.78 -9.90 -16.95
CA PHE A 105 -1.29 -10.10 -15.60
C PHE A 105 -2.78 -9.75 -15.54
N TYR A 106 -3.50 -10.37 -14.62
CA TYR A 106 -4.93 -10.15 -14.49
C TYR A 106 -5.24 -8.68 -14.18
N ASN A 107 -6.32 -8.16 -14.75
CA ASN A 107 -6.71 -6.76 -14.60
C ASN A 107 -6.94 -6.41 -13.11
N PRO A 108 -6.12 -5.54 -12.51
CA PRO A 108 -6.18 -5.26 -11.08
C PRO A 108 -7.47 -4.54 -10.67
N ILE A 109 -8.11 -3.82 -11.60
CA ILE A 109 -9.41 -3.18 -11.34
C ILE A 109 -10.49 -4.24 -11.21
N LYS A 110 -10.50 -5.24 -12.09
CA LYS A 110 -11.48 -6.34 -12.03
C LYS A 110 -11.25 -7.22 -10.79
N GLN A 111 -9.99 -7.43 -10.42
CA GLN A 111 -9.60 -8.11 -9.19
C GLN A 111 -10.17 -7.39 -7.98
N ASN A 112 -9.84 -6.10 -7.81
CA ASN A 112 -10.25 -5.34 -6.66
C ASN A 112 -11.77 -5.12 -6.59
N ARG A 113 -12.46 -5.05 -7.74
CA ARG A 113 -13.94 -5.06 -7.79
C ARG A 113 -14.54 -6.36 -7.23
N THR A 114 -13.89 -7.50 -7.46
CA THR A 114 -14.32 -8.78 -6.88
C THR A 114 -14.14 -8.77 -5.36
N HIS A 115 -13.01 -8.26 -4.89
CA HIS A 115 -12.71 -8.07 -3.46
C HIS A 115 -13.74 -7.16 -2.78
N ILE A 116 -14.04 -6.00 -3.38
CA ILE A 116 -15.03 -5.05 -2.89
C ILE A 116 -16.41 -5.68 -2.82
N LYS A 117 -16.85 -6.42 -3.84
CA LYS A 117 -18.16 -7.08 -3.82
C LYS A 117 -18.29 -8.07 -2.67
N ALA A 118 -17.28 -8.91 -2.47
CA ALA A 118 -17.24 -9.87 -1.37
C ALA A 118 -17.27 -9.16 0.00
N LEU A 119 -16.46 -8.12 0.17
CA LEU A 119 -16.37 -7.36 1.41
C LEU A 119 -17.65 -6.58 1.70
N ALA A 120 -18.27 -5.99 0.68
CA ALA A 120 -19.54 -5.27 0.77
C ALA A 120 -20.68 -6.18 1.25
N GLU A 121 -20.78 -7.38 0.66
CA GLU A 121 -21.71 -8.41 1.09
C GLU A 121 -21.45 -8.85 2.54
N TYR A 122 -20.19 -9.13 2.89
CA TYR A 122 -19.81 -9.57 4.23
C TYR A 122 -20.08 -8.51 5.32
N LEU A 123 -19.84 -7.23 5.01
CA LEU A 123 -20.09 -6.13 5.94
C LEU A 123 -21.54 -5.64 5.94
N GLY A 124 -22.37 -6.07 4.98
CA GLY A 124 -23.73 -5.57 4.81
C GLY A 124 -23.76 -4.09 4.42
N LYS A 125 -22.83 -3.64 3.58
CA LYS A 125 -22.70 -2.24 3.13
C LYS A 125 -22.87 -2.16 1.61
N PRO A 126 -23.44 -1.07 1.06
CA PRO A 126 -23.54 -0.92 -0.38
C PRO A 126 -22.14 -0.68 -0.98
N VAL A 127 -21.92 -1.17 -2.21
CA VAL A 127 -20.63 -1.02 -2.92
C VAL A 127 -20.19 0.44 -3.08
N SER A 128 -21.12 1.39 -3.08
CA SER A 128 -20.85 2.83 -3.12
C SER A 128 -20.09 3.39 -1.92
N GLU A 129 -20.00 2.63 -0.82
CA GLU A 129 -19.18 2.97 0.34
C GLU A 129 -17.69 2.64 0.18
N PHE A 130 -17.36 1.88 -0.86
CA PHE A 130 -16.02 1.36 -1.09
C PHE A 130 -15.32 2.13 -2.21
N MET A 131 -14.03 2.40 -2.01
CA MET A 131 -13.14 2.94 -3.02
C MET A 131 -12.00 1.98 -3.32
N SER A 132 -11.80 1.74 -4.61
CA SER A 132 -10.76 0.87 -5.15
C SER A 132 -9.48 1.67 -5.40
N TYR A 133 -8.40 1.31 -4.73
CA TYR A 133 -7.08 1.91 -4.93
C TYR A 133 -6.14 0.90 -5.55
N ILE A 134 -5.79 1.08 -6.82
CA ILE A 134 -4.79 0.27 -7.51
C ILE A 134 -3.44 0.97 -7.43
N VAL A 135 -2.53 0.44 -6.60
CA VAL A 135 -1.26 1.07 -6.27
C VAL A 135 -0.12 0.35 -6.96
N PHE A 136 0.47 0.99 -7.97
CA PHE A 136 1.64 0.46 -8.67
C PHE A 136 2.95 0.91 -8.04
N SER A 137 3.99 0.07 -8.09
CA SER A 137 5.30 0.45 -7.57
C SER A 137 5.93 1.64 -8.31
N GLU A 138 6.87 2.29 -7.64
CA GLU A 138 7.74 3.32 -8.19
C GLU A 138 8.62 2.83 -9.35
N ARG A 139 8.82 1.51 -9.50
CA ARG A 139 9.68 0.93 -10.55
C ARG A 139 9.01 0.83 -11.91
N CYS A 140 7.72 1.14 -12.00
CA CYS A 140 7.01 1.17 -13.27
C CYS A 140 6.62 2.59 -13.70
N THR A 141 6.29 2.73 -14.99
CA THR A 141 5.60 3.89 -15.55
C THR A 141 4.27 3.42 -16.12
N LEU A 142 3.18 4.10 -15.73
CA LEU A 142 1.86 3.88 -16.30
C LEU A 142 1.81 4.61 -17.65
N LYS A 143 1.73 3.86 -18.76
CA LYS A 143 1.82 4.43 -20.12
C LYS A 143 0.44 4.65 -20.74
N LYS A 144 -0.37 3.60 -20.80
CA LYS A 144 -1.75 3.65 -21.30
C LYS A 144 -2.61 2.86 -20.32
N VAL A 145 -3.07 3.55 -19.28
CA VAL A 145 -3.99 3.02 -18.28
C VAL A 145 -5.24 3.91 -18.28
N PRO A 146 -6.41 3.40 -17.86
CA PRO A 146 -7.60 4.23 -17.81
C PRO A 146 -7.42 5.39 -16.81
N PRO A 147 -8.15 6.50 -17.00
CA PRO A 147 -8.18 7.58 -16.02
C PRO A 147 -8.86 7.10 -14.73
N ASP A 148 -8.71 7.90 -13.67
CA ASP A 148 -9.47 7.66 -12.44
C ASP A 148 -10.96 7.89 -12.63
N THR A 149 -11.72 7.34 -11.70
CA THR A 149 -13.17 7.52 -11.56
C THR A 149 -13.47 7.90 -10.11
N SER A 150 -14.74 8.14 -9.78
CA SER A 150 -15.15 8.44 -8.40
C SER A 150 -14.85 7.31 -7.41
N ASP A 151 -14.86 6.06 -7.88
CA ASP A 151 -14.74 4.84 -7.07
C ASP A 151 -13.46 4.03 -7.36
N VAL A 152 -12.74 4.31 -8.46
CA VAL A 152 -11.47 3.65 -8.80
C VAL A 152 -10.35 4.66 -9.01
N ILE A 153 -9.31 4.55 -8.20
CA ILE A 153 -8.08 5.34 -8.26
C ILE A 153 -6.93 4.44 -8.70
N ILE A 154 -6.16 4.88 -9.70
CA ILE A 154 -4.96 4.21 -10.19
C ILE A 154 -3.78 5.15 -9.96
N VAL A 155 -2.85 4.73 -9.11
CA VAL A 155 -1.78 5.62 -8.66
C VAL A 155 -0.46 4.88 -8.54
N ARG A 156 0.65 5.59 -8.74
CA ARG A 156 1.97 5.08 -8.33
C ARG A 156 2.20 5.37 -6.86
N ARG A 157 2.83 4.42 -6.16
CA ARG A 157 3.08 4.46 -4.72
C ARG A 157 3.66 5.79 -4.21
N PRO A 158 4.64 6.44 -4.86
CA PRO A 158 5.16 7.74 -4.41
C PRO A 158 4.13 8.86 -4.33
N HIS A 159 3.04 8.77 -5.09
CA HIS A 159 1.99 9.79 -5.15
C HIS A 159 0.73 9.40 -4.36
N MET A 160 0.65 8.17 -3.87
CA MET A 160 -0.54 7.62 -3.21
C MET A 160 -0.96 8.45 -2.00
N LEU A 161 -0.02 8.72 -1.08
CA LEU A 161 -0.33 9.39 0.19
C LEU A 161 -0.88 10.81 -0.04
N ASN A 162 -0.23 11.60 -0.89
CA ASN A 162 -0.67 12.97 -1.18
C ASN A 162 -2.05 12.98 -1.84
N ARG A 163 -2.29 12.03 -2.74
CA ARG A 163 -3.58 11.89 -3.42
C ARG A 163 -4.70 11.48 -2.46
N LEU A 164 -4.44 10.49 -1.61
CA LEU A 164 -5.40 10.03 -0.61
C LEU A 164 -5.76 11.15 0.37
N ARG A 165 -4.77 11.88 0.90
CA ARG A 165 -4.99 13.06 1.76
C ARG A 165 -5.86 14.12 1.07
N SER A 166 -5.53 14.46 -0.18
CA SER A 166 -6.30 15.43 -0.95
C SER A 166 -7.75 14.99 -1.13
N GLN A 167 -7.99 13.69 -1.35
CA GLN A 167 -9.33 13.14 -1.50
C GLN A 167 -10.10 13.20 -0.17
N LEU A 168 -9.48 12.74 0.93
CA LEU A 168 -10.08 12.72 2.26
C LEU A 168 -10.47 14.12 2.74
N ASN A 169 -9.70 15.16 2.40
CA ASN A 169 -10.04 16.54 2.76
C ASN A 169 -11.39 17.00 2.18
N GLY A 170 -11.76 16.50 0.98
CA GLY A 170 -13.03 16.85 0.33
C GLY A 170 -14.21 15.93 0.70
N MET A 171 -13.97 14.87 1.47
CA MET A 171 -15.01 13.90 1.80
C MET A 171 -15.67 14.21 3.16
N PRO A 172 -17.00 13.99 3.30
CA PRO A 172 -17.68 14.09 4.58
C PRO A 172 -17.35 12.89 5.47
N VAL A 173 -17.49 13.07 6.78
CA VAL A 173 -17.51 11.96 7.74
C VAL A 173 -18.79 11.14 7.53
N LYS A 174 -18.64 9.82 7.50
CA LYS A 174 -19.68 8.82 7.25
C LYS A 174 -19.84 7.81 8.38
N TYR A 175 -18.77 7.51 9.12
CA TYR A 175 -18.76 6.51 10.17
C TYR A 175 -18.28 7.08 11.48
N THR A 176 -18.90 6.66 12.58
CA THR A 176 -18.40 6.92 13.93
C THR A 176 -17.26 5.96 14.29
N HIS A 177 -16.55 6.27 15.38
CA HIS A 177 -15.53 5.38 15.95
C HIS A 177 -16.07 3.97 16.20
N ASP A 178 -17.24 3.87 16.83
CA ASP A 178 -17.84 2.58 17.17
C ASP A 178 -18.21 1.76 15.92
N GLU A 179 -18.63 2.42 14.84
CA GLU A 179 -18.88 1.75 13.56
C GLU A 179 -17.59 1.22 12.92
N ILE A 180 -16.50 1.98 13.00
CA ILE A 180 -15.18 1.54 12.51
C ILE A 180 -14.69 0.34 13.31
N VAL A 181 -14.81 0.38 14.64
CA VAL A 181 -14.44 -0.73 15.53
C VAL A 181 -15.31 -1.95 15.25
N ALA A 182 -16.63 -1.79 15.09
CA ALA A 182 -17.52 -2.89 14.77
C ALA A 182 -17.15 -3.57 13.43
N MET A 183 -16.80 -2.80 12.40
CA MET A 183 -16.32 -3.37 11.12
C MET A 183 -14.97 -4.08 11.27
N LYS A 184 -14.03 -3.50 12.02
CA LYS A 184 -12.74 -4.12 12.33
C LYS A 184 -12.90 -5.46 13.04
N ASP A 185 -13.75 -5.52 14.06
CA ASP A 185 -13.90 -6.71 14.90
C ASP A 185 -14.52 -7.87 14.10
N LYS A 186 -15.49 -7.57 13.22
CA LYS A 186 -16.03 -8.54 12.25
C LYS A 186 -14.93 -9.15 11.37
N LEU A 187 -13.94 -8.35 10.95
CA LEU A 187 -12.90 -8.77 10.02
C LEU A 187 -11.65 -9.35 10.70
N THR A 188 -11.46 -9.11 11.99
CA THR A 188 -10.21 -9.49 12.68
C THR A 188 -9.95 -11.00 12.64
N ASN A 189 -11.00 -11.81 12.79
CA ASN A 189 -10.91 -13.27 12.68
C ASN A 189 -10.61 -13.77 11.26
N LEU A 190 -10.76 -12.90 10.25
CA LEU A 190 -10.41 -13.19 8.86
C LEU A 190 -8.99 -12.75 8.50
N THR A 191 -8.27 -12.09 9.42
CA THR A 191 -6.87 -11.72 9.21
C THR A 191 -5.98 -12.86 9.71
N ASN A 192 -5.60 -13.80 8.83
CA ASN A 192 -4.64 -14.84 9.20
C ASN A 192 -3.29 -14.18 9.45
N LYS A 193 -2.96 -13.91 10.72
CA LYS A 193 -1.59 -13.55 11.10
C LYS A 193 -1.09 -14.59 12.08
N SER A 194 -0.19 -15.46 11.63
CA SER A 194 0.63 -16.24 12.54
C SER A 194 1.42 -15.29 13.45
N THR A 195 1.67 -15.70 14.69
CA THR A 195 2.50 -14.93 15.65
C THR A 195 3.89 -14.62 15.07
N ALA A 196 4.42 -15.49 14.19
CA ALA A 196 5.70 -15.33 13.51
C ALA A 196 5.71 -14.16 12.52
N GLU A 197 4.64 -13.96 11.75
CA GLU A 197 4.55 -12.85 10.77
C GLU A 197 4.44 -11.49 11.47
N LYS A 198 3.72 -11.43 12.60
CA LYS A 198 3.69 -10.23 13.46
C LYS A 198 5.09 -9.90 13.99
N LYS A 199 5.83 -10.91 14.46
CA LYS A 199 7.20 -10.75 14.97
C LYS A 199 8.17 -10.28 13.88
N GLN A 200 8.12 -10.89 12.70
CA GLN A 200 8.97 -10.50 11.57
C GLN A 200 8.67 -9.08 11.08
N HIS A 201 7.40 -8.66 11.05
CA HIS A 201 7.02 -7.30 10.68
C HIS A 201 7.59 -6.25 11.66
N ILE A 202 7.44 -6.48 12.97
CA ILE A 202 8.02 -5.62 14.01
C ILE A 202 9.55 -5.57 13.88
N GLU A 203 10.19 -6.71 13.63
CA GLU A 203 11.64 -6.79 13.45
C GLU A 203 12.10 -6.03 12.20
N ASN A 204 11.37 -6.14 11.08
CA ASN A 204 11.67 -5.41 9.86
C ASN A 204 11.49 -3.90 10.02
N ILE A 205 10.47 -3.43 10.74
CA ILE A 205 10.33 -2.00 11.08
C ILE A 205 11.57 -1.54 11.84
N LYS A 206 12.05 -2.34 12.81
CA LYS A 206 13.19 -1.95 13.65
C LYS A 206 14.50 -1.92 12.88
N THR A 207 14.72 -2.88 11.99
CA THR A 207 16.04 -3.15 11.40
C THR A 207 16.16 -2.69 9.94
N LYS A 208 15.06 -2.55 9.20
CA LYS A 208 15.09 -2.21 7.76
C LYS A 208 14.58 -0.81 7.51
N CYS A 209 15.24 -0.13 6.58
CA CYS A 209 14.81 1.16 6.08
C CYS A 209 13.48 0.99 5.36
N PRO A 210 12.44 1.74 5.71
CA PRO A 210 11.17 1.56 5.06
C PRO A 210 11.25 1.95 3.59
N PHE A 211 12.07 2.92 3.20
CA PHE A 211 12.07 3.50 1.85
C PHE A 211 12.86 2.75 0.79
N CYS A 212 13.91 2.03 1.17
CA CYS A 212 14.68 1.22 0.22
C CYS A 212 14.93 -0.21 0.69
N GLY A 213 14.46 -0.55 1.90
CA GLY A 213 14.63 -1.84 2.55
C GLY A 213 16.04 -2.09 3.12
N SER A 214 17.04 -1.23 2.84
CA SER A 214 18.43 -1.41 3.33
C SER A 214 18.49 -1.33 4.85
N GLU A 215 19.49 -1.94 5.49
CA GLU A 215 19.60 -1.91 6.97
C GLU A 215 19.53 -0.49 7.53
N LEU A 216 18.87 -0.33 8.67
CA LEU A 216 19.02 0.83 9.53
C LEU A 216 20.26 0.65 10.37
N VAL A 217 21.13 1.67 10.35
CA VAL A 217 22.35 1.71 11.13
C VAL A 217 22.29 2.89 12.07
N LYS A 218 22.83 2.75 13.28
CA LYS A 218 22.96 3.87 14.21
C LYS A 218 24.02 4.84 13.65
N ARG A 219 23.67 6.11 13.56
CA ARG A 219 24.54 7.19 13.10
C ARG A 219 24.55 8.30 14.15
N ASN A 220 25.69 8.96 14.29
CA ASN A 220 25.85 10.10 15.20
C ASN A 220 25.59 11.39 14.42
N GLY A 221 24.59 12.16 14.85
CA GLY A 221 24.30 13.50 14.33
C GLY A 221 24.52 14.56 15.38
N LYS A 222 24.35 15.83 14.96
CA LYS A 222 24.44 17.00 15.84
C LYS A 222 23.57 16.90 17.11
N TYR A 223 22.43 16.22 17.01
CA TYR A 223 21.45 16.08 18.09
C TYR A 223 21.46 14.69 18.76
N GLY A 224 22.55 13.93 18.61
CA GLY A 224 22.70 12.60 19.18
C GLY A 224 22.56 11.47 18.16
N ILE A 225 22.43 10.25 18.67
CA ILE A 225 22.39 9.03 17.87
C ILE A 225 20.99 8.83 17.28
N PHE A 226 20.91 8.50 15.99
CA PHE A 226 19.67 8.20 15.30
C PHE A 226 19.83 6.97 14.38
N TRP A 227 18.73 6.32 14.01
CA TRP A 227 18.73 5.29 12.97
C TRP A 227 18.77 5.98 11.60
N GLY A 228 19.80 5.74 10.80
CA GLY A 228 19.89 6.19 9.42
C GLY A 228 19.97 5.02 8.47
N CYS A 229 19.45 5.18 7.25
CA CYS A 229 19.60 4.13 6.24
C CYS A 229 21.07 3.89 5.89
N SER A 230 21.46 2.61 5.80
CA SER A 230 22.79 2.18 5.34
C SER A 230 23.08 2.62 3.90
N ALA A 231 22.06 2.76 3.05
CA ALA A 231 22.18 3.21 1.66
C ALA A 231 22.30 4.74 1.49
N TYR A 232 22.53 5.51 2.56
CA TYR A 232 22.90 6.92 2.45
C TYR A 232 24.19 7.08 1.62
N PRO A 233 24.30 8.06 0.70
CA PRO A 233 23.41 9.21 0.50
C PRO A 233 22.19 8.97 -0.41
N LYS A 234 22.09 7.79 -1.04
CA LYS A 234 21.03 7.46 -2.01
C LYS A 234 19.65 7.31 -1.35
N CYS A 235 19.62 6.81 -0.12
CA CYS A 235 18.42 6.81 0.72
C CYS A 235 18.69 7.61 1.99
N LYS A 236 17.97 8.73 2.15
CA LYS A 236 18.15 9.68 3.27
C LYS A 236 17.19 9.44 4.43
N PHE A 237 16.55 8.27 4.50
CA PHE A 237 15.68 7.94 5.62
C PHE A 237 16.44 8.01 6.94
N THR A 238 15.82 8.66 7.91
CA THR A 238 16.24 8.65 9.30
C THR A 238 15.03 8.42 10.20
N ARG A 239 15.27 7.80 11.36
CA ARG A 239 14.31 7.64 12.44
C ARG A 239 15.03 7.93 13.77
N PRO A 240 14.38 8.61 14.72
CA PRO A 240 14.91 8.69 16.08
C PRO A 240 15.15 7.28 16.67
N ILE A 241 16.08 7.18 17.62
CA ILE A 241 16.15 5.99 18.48
C ILE A 241 15.01 6.13 19.51
N ASP A 242 14.14 5.12 19.56
CA ASP A 242 13.12 5.03 20.61
C ASP A 242 13.83 5.06 21.98
N LYS A 243 13.35 5.91 22.90
CA LYS A 243 13.90 6.00 24.27
C LYS A 243 13.63 4.74 25.07
#